data_AF-A0A8C7CYK4-F1
#
_entry.id   AF-A0A8C7CYK4-F1
#
_cell.length_a   1.000
_cell.length_b   1.000
_cell.length_c   1.000
_cell.angle_alpha   90.00
_cell.angle_beta   90.00
_cell.angle_gamma   90.00
#
_symmetry.space_group_name_H-M   'P 1'
#
loop_
_entity.id
_entity.type
_entity.pdbx_description
1 polymer ?
#
loop_
_entity_poly.entity_id
_entity_poly.type
_entity_poly.pdbx_seq_one_letter_code
_entity_poly.pdbx_strand_id
1 'polypeptide(L)'
;IMDFVMCVFVVAYFSLQVIYARRKYSVSPPSTSGPPEFERVFRAQANCSEYFPIFIIILWVSGLFFSQGLSALCGLLYLYGRYQYFRGYAKSAHGRLAPLYFSAKVLWVLIGLSALGILGSMCRFYLDLDLKQLASSVLDLTEEEGGGL
;
A
#
# COMPACT_ATOMS: atom_id res chain seq x y z
N ILE A 1 4.19 -13.68 -3.81
CA ILE A 1 4.71 -13.77 -5.21
C ILE A 1 3.77 -13.10 -6.21
N MET A 2 2.48 -13.44 -6.27
CA MET A 2 1.53 -12.79 -7.21
C MET A 2 1.45 -11.26 -7.03
N ASP A 3 1.42 -10.74 -5.80
CA ASP A 3 1.33 -9.29 -5.57
C ASP A 3 2.54 -8.53 -6.13
N PHE A 4 3.73 -9.13 -6.06
CA PHE A 4 4.96 -8.56 -6.61
C PHE A 4 4.91 -8.46 -8.14
N VAL A 5 4.35 -9.47 -8.80
CA VAL A 5 4.18 -9.45 -10.26
C VAL A 5 3.24 -8.32 -10.67
N MET A 6 2.11 -8.15 -9.96
CA MET A 6 1.17 -7.06 -10.25
C MET A 6 1.76 -5.68 -9.97
N CYS A 7 2.56 -5.55 -8.91
CA CYS A 7 3.34 -4.36 -8.62
C CYS A 7 4.22 -3.94 -9.81
N VAL A 8 4.97 -4.88 -10.38
CA VAL A 8 5.84 -4.64 -11.55
C VAL A 8 5.02 -4.19 -12.75
N PHE A 9 3.90 -4.86 -13.04
CA PHE A 9 3.02 -4.47 -14.15
C PHE A 9 2.44 -3.06 -13.99
N VAL A 10 2.03 -2.67 -12.79
CA VAL A 10 1.50 -1.32 -12.52
C VAL A 10 2.57 -0.25 -12.71
N VAL A 11 3.78 -0.46 -12.20
CA VAL A 11 4.90 0.48 -12.39
C VAL A 11 5.30 0.57 -13.86
N ALA A 12 5.39 -0.56 -14.56
CA ALA A 12 5.66 -0.59 -15.99
C ALA A 12 4.59 0.15 -16.80
N TYR A 13 3.31 -0.04 -16.45
CA TYR A 13 2.20 0.68 -17.07
C TYR A 13 2.34 2.19 -16.89
N PHE A 14 2.63 2.70 -15.69
CA PHE A 14 2.83 4.13 -15.47
C PHE A 14 4.00 4.70 -16.28
N SER A 15 5.11 3.97 -16.35
CA SER A 15 6.27 4.34 -17.17
C SER A 15 5.91 4.43 -18.66
N LEU A 16 5.14 3.46 -19.18
CA LEU A 16 4.64 3.49 -20.56
C LEU A 16 3.71 4.69 -20.81
N GLN A 17 2.86 5.06 -19.85
CA GLN A 17 2.00 6.24 -19.95
C GLN A 17 2.81 7.54 -20.01
N VAL A 18 3.92 7.65 -19.26
CA VAL A 18 4.84 8.78 -19.38
C VAL A 18 5.50 8.83 -20.76
N ILE A 19 5.94 7.68 -21.28
CA ILE A 19 6.53 7.60 -22.64
C ILE A 19 5.50 8.05 -23.69
N TYR A 20 4.25 7.60 -23.57
CA TYR A 20 3.18 8.04 -24.45
C TYR A 20 2.93 9.55 -24.33
N ALA A 21 2.87 10.09 -23.11
CA ALA A 21 2.68 11.53 -22.89
C ALA A 21 3.83 12.36 -23.46
N ARG A 22 5.09 11.90 -23.36
CA ARG A 22 6.25 12.55 -23.98
C ARG A 22 6.07 12.69 -25.49
N ARG A 23 5.61 11.63 -26.16
CA ARG A 23 5.32 11.65 -27.60
C ARG A 23 4.16 12.57 -27.93
N LYS A 24 3.06 12.49 -27.16
CA LYS A 24 1.85 13.29 -27.39
C LYS A 24 2.08 14.80 -27.25
N TYR A 25 2.88 15.21 -26.28
CA TYR A 25 3.16 16.62 -25.99
C TYR A 25 4.53 17.10 -26.48
N SER A 26 5.23 16.28 -27.28
CA SER A 26 6.56 16.58 -27.85
C SER A 26 7.60 17.01 -26.81
N VAL A 27 7.58 16.39 -25.61
CA VAL A 27 8.52 16.68 -24.53
C VAL A 27 9.68 15.68 -24.55
N SER A 28 10.75 16.05 -25.25
CA SER A 28 11.98 15.25 -25.34
C SER A 28 12.75 15.22 -24.02
N PRO A 29 13.35 14.07 -23.65
CA PRO A 29 14.37 14.04 -22.60
C PRO A 29 15.54 15.00 -22.93
N PRO A 30 16.19 15.63 -21.92
CA PRO A 30 16.02 15.44 -20.48
C PRO A 30 14.88 16.26 -19.86
N SER A 31 14.10 17.00 -20.65
CA SER A 31 13.05 17.88 -20.11
C SER A 31 11.99 17.10 -19.34
N THR A 32 11.60 17.66 -18.20
CA THR A 32 10.50 17.21 -17.34
C THR A 32 9.42 18.27 -17.20
N SER A 33 9.56 19.41 -17.88
CA SER A 33 8.60 20.50 -17.93
C SER A 33 7.92 20.56 -19.30
N GLY A 34 6.65 20.95 -19.33
CA GLY A 34 5.85 21.01 -20.54
C GLY A 34 4.42 21.47 -20.25
N PRO A 35 3.44 21.14 -21.11
CA PRO A 35 2.05 21.44 -20.83
C PRO A 35 1.60 20.82 -19.50
N PRO A 36 0.69 21.47 -18.74
CA PRO A 36 0.22 20.97 -17.46
C PRO A 36 -0.27 19.51 -17.49
N GLU A 37 -0.84 19.06 -18.61
CA GLU A 37 -1.29 17.67 -18.82
C GLU A 37 -0.12 16.68 -18.78
N PHE A 38 1.00 17.04 -19.42
CA PHE A 38 2.21 16.23 -19.41
C PHE A 38 2.79 16.16 -17.99
N GLU A 39 2.93 17.33 -17.35
CA GLU A 39 3.52 17.43 -16.02
C GLU A 39 2.71 16.62 -15.00
N ARG A 40 1.38 16.64 -15.06
CA ARG A 40 0.53 15.81 -14.18
C ARG A 40 0.81 14.32 -14.33
N VAL A 41 0.92 13.81 -15.56
CA VAL A 41 1.24 12.39 -15.83
C VAL A 41 2.63 12.05 -15.32
N PHE A 42 3.62 12.90 -15.61
CA PHE A 42 5.00 12.71 -15.16
C PHE A 42 5.10 12.70 -13.62
N ARG A 43 4.47 13.67 -12.95
CA ARG A 43 4.43 13.76 -11.48
C ARG A 43 3.65 12.62 -10.84
N ALA A 44 2.60 12.13 -11.49
CA ALA A 44 1.85 10.97 -11.01
C ALA A 44 2.70 9.70 -11.00
N GLN A 45 3.46 9.45 -12.08
CA GLN A 45 4.39 8.31 -12.14
C GLN A 45 5.50 8.45 -11.12
N ALA A 46 6.16 9.62 -11.04
CA ALA A 46 7.25 9.87 -10.09
C ALA A 46 6.80 9.62 -8.64
N ASN A 47 5.64 10.15 -8.24
CA ASN A 47 5.11 9.92 -6.89
C ASN A 47 4.82 8.44 -6.63
N CYS A 48 4.23 7.72 -7.58
CA CYS A 48 4.03 6.27 -7.43
C CYS A 48 5.37 5.53 -7.26
N SER A 49 6.40 5.93 -8.00
CA SER A 49 7.74 5.33 -7.89
C SER A 49 8.45 5.65 -6.57
N GLU A 50 8.28 6.85 -6.02
CA GLU A 50 8.83 7.22 -4.69
C GLU A 50 8.23 6.38 -3.55
N TYR A 51 6.93 6.11 -3.59
CA TYR A 51 6.25 5.31 -2.57
C TYR A 51 6.40 3.79 -2.75
N PHE A 52 6.83 3.35 -3.93
CA PHE A 52 6.88 1.93 -4.27
C PHE A 52 7.82 1.13 -3.35
N PRO A 53 9.06 1.57 -3.05
CA PRO A 53 9.94 0.84 -2.12
C PRO A 53 9.34 0.73 -0.71
N ILE A 54 8.75 1.81 -0.20
CA ILE A 54 8.11 1.84 1.13
C ILE A 54 7.00 0.80 1.18
N PHE A 55 6.12 0.81 0.17
CA PHE A 55 5.02 -0.14 0.08
C PHE A 55 5.50 -1.60 0.03
N ILE A 56 6.49 -1.92 -0.82
CA ILE A 56 7.01 -3.29 -0.93
C ILE A 56 7.58 -3.76 0.41
N ILE A 57 8.40 -2.95 1.09
CA ILE A 57 9.00 -3.33 2.38
C ILE A 57 7.90 -3.64 3.40
N ILE A 58 6.93 -2.74 3.56
CA ILE A 58 5.85 -2.92 4.54
C ILE A 58 4.95 -4.11 4.17
N LEU A 59 4.63 -4.31 2.89
CA LEU A 59 3.84 -5.45 2.43
C LEU A 59 4.49 -6.79 2.82
N TRP A 60 5.81 -6.90 2.60
CA TRP A 60 6.57 -8.10 2.96
C TRP A 60 6.64 -8.31 4.47
N VAL A 61 6.93 -7.26 5.24
CA VAL A 61 6.97 -7.35 6.71
C VAL A 61 5.61 -7.78 7.26
N SER A 62 4.53 -7.13 6.85
CA SER A 62 3.17 -7.52 7.23
C SER A 62 2.85 -8.97 6.86
N GLY A 63 3.26 -9.40 5.66
CA GLY A 63 3.01 -10.76 5.17
C GLY A 63 3.76 -11.83 5.96
N LEU A 64 5.01 -11.56 6.34
CA LEU A 64 5.87 -12.49 7.07
C LEU A 64 5.54 -12.55 8.57
N PHE A 65 5.28 -11.40 9.19
CA PHE A 65 5.16 -11.31 10.65
C PHE A 65 3.71 -11.31 11.17
N PHE A 66 2.72 -11.00 10.31
CA PHE A 66 1.32 -10.91 10.73
C PHE A 66 0.41 -11.92 10.03
N SER A 67 0.08 -11.68 8.75
CA SER A 67 -0.80 -12.55 7.98
C SER A 67 -0.60 -12.35 6.48
N GLN A 68 -0.22 -13.41 5.78
CA GLN A 68 -0.02 -13.38 4.33
C GLN A 68 -1.31 -13.01 3.57
N GLY A 69 -2.46 -13.56 3.97
CA GLY A 69 -3.74 -13.32 3.32
C GLY A 69 -4.24 -11.87 3.44
N LEU A 70 -4.20 -11.32 4.67
CA LEU A 70 -4.62 -9.93 4.90
C LEU A 70 -3.66 -8.93 4.24
N SER A 71 -2.36 -9.24 4.25
CA SER A 71 -1.35 -8.39 3.61
C SER A 71 -1.53 -8.37 2.10
N ALA A 72 -1.76 -9.53 1.46
CA ALA A 72 -2.06 -9.61 0.04
C ALA A 72 -3.30 -8.79 -0.33
N LEU A 73 -4.41 -8.95 0.41
CA LEU A 73 -5.63 -8.17 0.18
C LEU A 73 -5.38 -6.67 0.28
N CYS A 74 -4.68 -6.21 1.32
CA CYS A 74 -4.31 -4.81 1.46
C CYS A 74 -3.39 -4.34 0.31
N GLY A 75 -2.47 -5.19 -0.14
CA GLY A 75 -1.62 -4.93 -1.30
C GLY A 75 -2.43 -4.68 -2.58
N LEU A 76 -3.44 -5.51 -2.85
CA LEU A 76 -4.36 -5.33 -3.97
C LEU A 76 -5.12 -3.99 -3.90
N LEU A 77 -5.67 -3.68 -2.72
CA LEU A 77 -6.39 -2.43 -2.49
C LEU A 77 -5.45 -1.22 -2.67
N TYR A 78 -4.21 -1.30 -2.19
CA TYR A 78 -3.22 -0.25 -2.38
C TYR A 78 -2.90 -0.02 -3.85
N LEU A 79 -2.64 -1.09 -4.62
CA LEU A 79 -2.36 -1.00 -6.05
C LEU A 79 -3.55 -0.43 -6.83
N TYR A 80 -4.77 -0.84 -6.51
CA TYR A 80 -5.98 -0.27 -7.09
C TYR A 80 -6.09 1.22 -6.79
N GLY A 81 -5.85 1.63 -5.54
CA GLY A 81 -5.81 3.04 -5.15
C GLY A 81 -4.77 3.84 -5.93
N ARG A 82 -3.57 3.28 -6.14
CA ARG A 82 -2.49 3.90 -6.93
C ARG A 82 -2.81 4.00 -8.42
N TYR A 83 -3.49 3.01 -8.97
CA TYR A 83 -3.99 3.07 -10.35
C TYR A 83 -5.02 4.20 -10.52
N GLN A 84 -5.97 4.31 -9.59
CA GLN A 84 -6.98 5.37 -9.62
C GLN A 84 -6.36 6.76 -9.34
N TYR A 85 -5.36 6.84 -8.46
CA TYR A 85 -4.56 8.05 -8.24
C TYR A 85 -3.91 8.53 -9.52
N PHE A 86 -3.23 7.64 -10.24
CA PHE A 86 -2.55 7.97 -11.48
C PHE A 86 -3.53 8.49 -12.53
N ARG A 87 -4.65 7.78 -12.75
CA ARG A 87 -5.69 8.19 -13.71
C ARG A 87 -6.38 9.50 -13.32
N GLY A 88 -6.67 9.67 -12.03
CA GLY A 88 -7.26 10.88 -11.50
C GLY A 88 -6.34 12.09 -11.69
N TYR A 89 -5.05 11.92 -11.36
CA TYR A 89 -4.06 12.98 -11.49
C TYR A 89 -3.80 13.36 -12.95
N ALA A 90 -3.70 12.38 -13.85
CA ALA A 90 -3.55 12.62 -15.28
C ALA A 90 -4.66 13.53 -15.84
N LYS A 91 -5.90 13.36 -15.34
CA LYS A 91 -7.05 14.19 -15.72
C LYS A 91 -7.01 15.57 -15.08
N SER A 92 -6.85 15.64 -13.75
CA SER A 92 -6.79 16.91 -13.02
C SER A 92 -6.02 16.80 -11.71
N ALA A 93 -5.44 17.92 -11.25
CA ALA A 93 -4.73 17.94 -9.97
C ALA A 93 -5.62 17.60 -8.77
N HIS A 94 -6.91 17.94 -8.82
CA HIS A 94 -7.87 17.63 -7.77
C HIS A 94 -8.30 16.15 -7.80
N GLY A 95 -8.42 15.54 -8.98
CA GLY A 95 -8.82 14.14 -9.15
C GLY A 95 -7.88 13.12 -8.50
N ARG A 96 -6.68 13.55 -8.10
CA ARG A 96 -5.71 12.71 -7.38
C ARG A 96 -6.04 12.52 -5.90
N LEU A 97 -6.79 13.43 -5.28
CA LEU A 97 -6.87 13.53 -3.81
C LEU A 97 -7.59 12.34 -3.16
N ALA A 98 -8.80 12.00 -3.63
CA ALA A 98 -9.56 10.90 -3.03
C ALA A 98 -8.82 9.54 -3.15
N PRO A 99 -8.29 9.14 -4.33
CA PRO A 99 -7.48 7.92 -4.42
C PRO A 99 -6.17 7.99 -3.63
N LEU A 100 -5.55 9.17 -3.49
CA LEU A 100 -4.37 9.36 -2.65
C LEU A 100 -4.68 9.06 -1.19
N TYR A 101 -5.76 9.62 -0.63
CA TYR A 101 -6.15 9.35 0.75
C TYR A 101 -6.53 7.90 0.97
N PHE A 102 -7.23 7.28 0.01
CA PHE A 102 -7.53 5.85 0.08
C PHE A 102 -6.26 5.00 0.12
N SER A 103 -5.34 5.18 -0.83
CA SER A 103 -4.08 4.43 -0.86
C SER A 103 -3.20 4.69 0.37
N ALA A 104 -3.19 5.93 0.90
CA ALA A 104 -2.49 6.26 2.13
C ALA A 104 -3.07 5.54 3.36
N LYS A 105 -4.40 5.48 3.50
CA LYS A 105 -5.07 4.73 4.58
C LYS A 105 -4.70 3.26 4.55
N VAL A 106 -4.74 2.63 3.37
CA VAL A 106 -4.37 1.21 3.20
C VAL A 106 -2.89 0.99 3.55
N LEU A 107 -2.00 1.90 3.16
CA LEU A 107 -0.58 1.82 3.54
C LEU A 107 -0.38 1.93 5.06
N TRP A 108 -1.10 2.84 5.73
CA TRP A 108 -1.06 2.96 7.19
C TRP A 108 -1.59 1.72 7.90
N VAL A 109 -2.64 1.07 7.36
CA VAL A 109 -3.10 -0.22 7.87
C VAL A 109 -1.99 -1.27 7.76
N LEU A 110 -1.34 -1.39 6.61
CA LEU A 110 -0.21 -2.31 6.42
C LEU A 110 0.96 -2.02 7.39
N ILE A 111 1.27 -0.75 7.66
CA ILE A 111 2.26 -0.35 8.66
C ILE A 111 1.84 -0.82 10.06
N GLY A 112 0.57 -0.64 10.43
CA GLY A 112 0.01 -1.12 11.70
C GLY A 112 0.10 -2.64 11.82
N LEU A 113 -0.28 -3.39 10.78
CA LEU A 113 -0.16 -4.85 10.74
C LEU A 113 1.30 -5.31 10.89
N SER A 114 2.23 -4.62 10.22
CA SER A 114 3.67 -4.88 10.34
C SER A 114 4.16 -4.69 11.78
N ALA A 115 3.80 -3.56 12.40
CA ALA A 115 4.18 -3.25 13.77
C ALA A 115 3.62 -4.28 14.76
N LEU A 116 2.33 -4.61 14.65
CA LEU A 116 1.68 -5.62 15.48
C LEU A 116 2.32 -7.01 15.31
N GLY A 117 2.63 -7.41 14.07
CA GLY A 117 3.29 -8.68 13.77
C GLY A 117 4.70 -8.78 14.35
N ILE A 118 5.49 -7.70 14.23
CA ILE A 118 6.83 -7.63 14.82
C ILE A 118 6.74 -7.67 16.35
N LEU A 119 5.91 -6.81 16.97
CA LEU A 119 5.74 -6.76 18.42
C LEU A 119 5.29 -8.11 18.97
N GLY A 120 4.31 -8.76 18.34
CA GLY A 120 3.85 -10.09 18.73
C GLY A 120 4.92 -11.17 18.57
N SER A 121 5.80 -11.04 17.59
CA SER A 121 6.95 -11.95 17.43
C SER A 121 8.04 -11.70 18.48
N MET A 122 8.29 -10.44 18.83
CA MET A 122 9.24 -10.08 19.90
C MET A 122 8.72 -10.54 21.27
N CYS A 123 7.45 -10.31 21.60
CA CYS A 123 6.87 -10.78 22.87
C CYS A 123 6.95 -12.30 23.02
N ARG A 124 6.66 -13.05 21.96
CA ARG A 124 6.80 -14.51 21.96
C ARG A 124 8.25 -14.94 22.18
N PHE A 125 9.21 -14.28 21.53
CA PHE A 125 10.61 -14.67 21.62
C PHE A 125 11.26 -14.29 22.97
N TYR A 126 10.92 -13.13 23.54
CA TYR A 126 11.59 -12.62 24.74
C TYR A 126 10.85 -12.88 26.05
N LEU A 127 9.52 -12.99 26.01
CA LEU A 127 8.69 -13.13 27.21
C LEU A 127 8.00 -14.50 27.31
N ASP A 128 8.19 -15.38 26.32
CA ASP A 128 7.44 -16.64 26.15
C ASP A 128 5.91 -16.46 26.23
N LEU A 129 5.44 -15.22 25.99
CA LEU A 129 4.04 -14.84 26.02
C LEU A 129 3.45 -14.98 24.62
N ASP A 130 2.58 -15.97 24.44
CA ASP A 130 1.73 -16.03 23.26
C ASP A 130 0.50 -15.13 23.44
N LEU A 131 0.58 -13.93 22.89
CA LEU A 131 -0.51 -12.94 22.88
C LEU A 131 -1.83 -13.50 22.34
N LYS A 132 -1.80 -14.49 21.44
CA LYS A 132 -3.05 -15.12 20.94
C LYS A 132 -3.71 -15.96 22.02
N GLN A 133 -2.91 -16.63 22.84
CA GLN A 133 -3.35 -17.48 23.95
C GLN A 133 -3.81 -16.64 25.14
N LEU A 134 -3.17 -15.48 25.36
CA LEU A 134 -3.65 -14.48 26.32
C LEU A 134 -4.97 -13.83 25.86
N ALA A 135 -5.07 -13.48 24.58
CA ALA A 135 -6.32 -12.92 24.05
C ALA A 135 -7.48 -13.92 24.12
N SER A 136 -7.24 -15.21 23.80
CA SER A 136 -8.27 -16.24 23.92
C SER A 136 -8.68 -16.47 25.37
N SER A 137 -7.73 -16.55 26.31
CA SER A 137 -8.04 -16.74 27.72
C SER A 137 -8.80 -15.56 28.34
N VAL A 138 -8.47 -14.32 27.95
CA VAL A 138 -9.25 -13.14 28.38
C VAL A 138 -10.65 -13.14 27.76
N LEU A 139 -10.78 -13.54 26.48
CA LEU A 139 -12.09 -13.61 25.83
C LEU A 139 -12.99 -14.68 26.49
N ASP A 140 -12.43 -15.87 26.76
CA ASP A 140 -13.14 -16.96 27.44
C ASP A 140 -13.62 -16.51 28.84
N LEU A 141 -12.80 -15.76 29.59
CA LEU A 141 -13.18 -15.20 30.89
C LEU A 141 -14.35 -14.20 30.78
N THR A 142 -14.40 -13.40 29.72
CA THR A 142 -15.51 -12.47 29.49
C THR A 142 -16.81 -13.17 29.06
N GLU A 143 -16.73 -14.33 28.41
CA GLU A 143 -17.90 -15.14 28.07
C GLU A 143 -18.49 -15.86 29.30
N GLU A 144 -17.64 -16.36 30.20
CA GLU A 144 -18.09 -17.00 31.45
C GLU A 144 -18.78 -16.01 32.41
N GLU A 145 -18.30 -14.77 32.53
CA GLU A 145 -18.96 -13.74 33.36
C GLU A 145 -20.29 -13.25 32.76
N GLY A 146 -20.48 -13.35 31.45
CA GLY A 146 -21.71 -12.92 30.75
C GLY A 146 -22.84 -13.95 30.70
N GLY A 147 -22.54 -15.24 30.90
CA GLY A 147 -23.51 -16.35 30.82
C GLY A 147 -24.22 -16.72 32.13
N GLY A 148 -23.87 -16.07 33.25
CA GLY A 148 -24.37 -16.38 34.59
C GLY A 148 -25.60 -15.60 35.07
N LEU A 149 -26.36 -14.95 34.17
CA LEU A 149 -27.53 -14.12 34.50
C LEU A 149 -28.82 -14.60 33.83
#